data_AF-A0A9P9ICE3-F1
#
_entry.id   AF-A0A9P9ICE3-F1
#
_cell.length_a   1.000
_cell.length_b   1.000
_cell.length_c   1.000
_cell.angle_alpha   90.00
_cell.angle_beta   90.00
_cell.angle_gamma   90.00
#
_symmetry.space_group_name_H-M   'P 1'
#
loop_
_entity.id
_entity.type
_entity.pdbx_description
1 polymer ?
#
loop_
_entity_poly.entity_id
_entity_poly.type
_entity_poly.pdbx_seq_one_letter_code
_entity_poly.pdbx_strand_id
1 'polypeptide(L)' 'MIVSDLSYRDFQTGLSYMAISCVKTLEGLMLDALFDCNHLIYGSPSDGMKMKMRDQELRKR' A
#
# COMPACT_ATOMS: atom_id res chain seq x y z
N MET A 1 -12.56 -19.45 -2.50
CA MET A 1 -12.10 -18.45 -1.52
C MET A 1 -11.01 -17.65 -2.20
N ILE A 2 -11.12 -16.31 -2.25
CA ILE A 2 -10.04 -15.47 -2.79
C ILE A 2 -9.06 -15.24 -1.66
N VAL A 3 -7.79 -15.52 -1.91
CA VAL A 3 -6.71 -15.40 -0.94
C VAL A 3 -5.71 -14.39 -1.49
N SER A 4 -5.37 -13.38 -0.67
CA SER A 4 -4.40 -12.36 -1.04
C SER A 4 -3.08 -12.62 -0.33
N ASP A 5 -2.02 -12.90 -1.10
CA ASP A 5 -0.66 -13.05 -0.59
C ASP A 5 -0.02 -11.68 -0.37
N LEU A 6 0.37 -11.40 0.87
CA LEU A 6 1.03 -10.15 1.28
C LEU A 6 2.55 -10.33 1.49
N SER A 7 3.10 -11.52 1.21
CA SER A 7 4.51 -11.87 1.42
C SER A 7 5.45 -11.28 0.37
N TYR A 8 4.90 -10.72 -0.71
CA TYR A 8 5.66 -10.18 -1.83
C TYR A 8 6.34 -8.85 -1.46
N ARG A 9 7.67 -8.79 -1.52
CA ARG A 9 8.43 -7.64 -0.98
C ARG A 9 8.23 -6.32 -1.74
N ASP A 10 7.71 -6.36 -2.97
CA ASP A 10 7.44 -5.13 -3.74
C ASP A 10 6.02 -4.61 -3.58
N PHE A 11 5.35 -4.92 -2.46
CA PHE A 11 4.07 -4.29 -2.14
C PHE A 11 4.28 -2.78 -1.95
N GLN A 12 4.07 -1.99 -3.01
CA GLN A 12 3.94 -0.55 -2.91
C GLN A 12 2.85 -0.24 -1.89
N THR A 13 3.06 0.76 -1.03
CA THR A 13 2.18 1.12 0.10
C THR A 13 0.68 1.22 -0.24
N GLY A 14 0.32 1.53 -1.50
CA GLY A 14 -1.07 1.52 -1.97
C GLY A 14 -1.66 0.15 -2.28
N LEU A 15 -0.83 -0.80 -2.70
CA LEU A 15 -1.23 -2.16 -3.06
C LEU A 15 -1.54 -3.01 -1.82
N SER A 16 -0.80 -2.81 -0.72
CA SER A 16 -1.01 -3.57 0.53
C SER A 16 -2.37 -3.21 1.14
N TYR A 17 -2.75 -1.93 1.12
CA TYR A 17 -4.08 -1.48 1.52
C TYR A 17 -5.19 -2.08 0.63
N MET A 18 -4.99 -2.10 -0.70
CA MET A 18 -5.97 -2.70 -1.62
C MET A 18 -6.14 -4.20 -1.38
N ALA A 19 -5.06 -4.93 -1.16
CA ALA A 19 -5.09 -6.36 -0.87
C ALA A 19 -5.76 -6.70 0.47
N ILE A 20 -5.61 -5.83 1.49
CA ILE A 20 -6.28 -6.01 2.79
C ILE A 20 -7.77 -5.61 2.71
N SER A 21 -8.10 -4.54 1.99
CA SER A 21 -9.48 -4.04 1.91
C SER A 21 -10.40 -4.89 1.03
N CYS A 22 -9.85 -5.74 0.16
CA CYS A 22 -10.65 -6.62 -0.71
C CYS A 22 -11.07 -7.93 -0.03
N VAL A 23 -10.49 -8.29 1.12
CA VAL A 23 -10.85 -9.50 1.88
C VAL A 23 -11.87 -9.19 2.98
N LYS A 24 -12.75 -10.15 3.28
CA LYS A 24 -13.82 -10.00 4.28
C LYS A 24 -13.43 -10.51 5.66
N THR A 25 -12.47 -11.43 5.73
CA THR A 25 -12.07 -12.14 6.94
C THR A 25 -10.57 -12.32 6.95
N LEU A 26 -9.99 -12.51 8.14
CA LEU A 26 -8.56 -12.74 8.32
C LEU A 26 -8.10 -14.04 7.62
N GLU A 27 -8.96 -15.05 7.55
CA GLU A 27 -8.72 -16.32 6.82
C GLU A 27 -8.56 -16.12 5.30
N GLY A 28 -8.97 -14.96 4.76
CA GLY A 28 -8.76 -14.58 3.37
C GLY A 28 -7.38 -13.99 3.08
N LEU A 29 -6.54 -13.78 4.10
CA LEU A 29 -5.17 -13.31 3.94
C LEU A 29 -4.17 -14.47 4.01
N MET A 30 -3.16 -14.43 3.15
CA MET A 30 -2.03 -15.35 3.20
C MET A 30 -0.73 -14.59 3.39
N LEU A 31 0.10 -15.14 4.28
CA LEU A 31 1.40 -14.63 4.68
C LEU A 31 2.38 -15.81 4.70
N ASP A 32 2.83 -16.22 3.51
CA ASP A 32 3.92 -17.18 3.32
C ASP A 32 5.28 -16.65 3.84
N ALA A 33 5.39 -15.34 4.09
CA ALA A 33 6.50 -14.72 4.81
C ALA A 33 6.02 -13.61 5.77
N LEU A 34 6.89 -13.16 6.66
CA LEU A 34 6.61 -12.01 7.53
C LEU A 34 6.30 -10.76 6.71
N PHE A 35 5.17 -10.13 6.99
CA PHE A 35 4.80 -8.84 6.40
C PHE A 35 5.67 -7.73 7.01
N ASP A 36 6.41 -7.00 6.17
CA ASP A 36 7.23 -5.88 6.64
C ASP A 36 6.43 -4.58 6.68
N CYS A 37 5.93 -4.25 7.87
CA CYS A 37 5.22 -3.00 8.13
C CYS A 37 6.09 -1.75 7.90
N ASN A 38 7.42 -1.86 7.91
CA ASN A 38 8.30 -0.70 7.69
C ASN A 38 8.20 -0.17 6.26
N HIS A 39 7.86 -1.03 5.28
CA HIS A 39 7.62 -0.62 3.90
C HIS A 39 6.23 0.00 3.68
N LEU A 40 5.33 -0.06 4.67
CA LEU A 40 4.02 0.59 4.61
C LEU A 40 4.11 2.09 4.87
N ILE A 41 5.14 2.57 5.56
CA ILE A 41 5.28 3.97 5.92
C ILE A 41 6.40 4.58 5.08
N TYR A 42 6.03 5.51 4.19
CA TYR A 42 7.01 6.28 3.43
C TYR A 42 7.83 7.17 4.38
N GLY A 43 9.13 6.89 4.50
CA GLY A 43 10.07 7.81 5.17
C GLY A 43 10.24 9.15 4.42
N SER A 44 9.89 9.18 3.13
CA SER A 44 9.77 10.40 2.33
C SER A 44 8.71 10.21 1.22
N PRO A 45 8.00 11.27 0.79
CA PRO A 45 6.99 11.16 -0.26
C PRO A 45 7.55 10.56 -1.54
N SER A 46 6.85 9.62 -2.16
CA SER A 46 7.22 9.12 -3.50
C SER A 46 7.12 10.22 -4.55
N ASP A 47 7.77 10.06 -5.70
CA ASP A 47 7.73 11.08 -6.75
C ASP A 47 6.31 11.30 -7.30
N GLY A 48 5.48 10.26 -7.34
CA GLY A 48 4.05 10.36 -7.65
C GLY A 48 3.28 11.17 -6.60
N MET A 49 3.61 11.01 -5.31
CA MET A 49 3.04 11.83 -4.24
C MET A 49 3.50 13.28 -4.35
N LYS A 50 4.78 13.54 -4.61
CA LYS A 50 5.31 14.89 -4.83
C LYS A 50 4.63 15.58 -6.01
N MET A 51 4.34 14.84 -7.08
CA MET A 51 3.59 15.35 -8.23
C MET A 51 2.18 15.77 -7.83
N LYS A 52 1.45 14.94 -7.09
CA LYS A 52 0.11 15.28 -6.57
C LYS A 52 0.14 16.50 -5.63
N MET A 53 1.15 16.60 -4.76
CA MET A 53 1.32 17.75 -3.86
C MET A 53 1.53 19.05 -4.63
N ARG A 54 2.42 19.06 -5.64
CA ARG A 54 2.62 20.23 -6.51
C ARG A 54 1.35 20.64 -7.24
N ASP A 55 0.60 19.68 -7.78
CA ASP A 55 -0.69 19.94 -8.43
C ASP A 55 -1.71 20.54 -7.45
N GLN A 56 -1.79 20.04 -6.21
CA GLN A 56 -2.65 20.62 -5.18
C GLN A 56 -2.25 22.05 -4.80
N GLU A 57 -0.95 22.35 -4.71
CA GLU A 57 -0.45 23.70 -4.44
C GLU A 57 -0.84 24.68 -5.55
N LEU A 58 -0.75 24.25 -6.81
CA LEU A 58 -1.15 25.06 -7.96
C LEU A 58 -2.65 25.36 -7.96
N ARG A 59 -3.50 24.40 -7.56
CA ARG A 59 -4.96 24.59 -7.48
C ARG A 59 -5.42 25.48 -6.33
N LYS A 60 -4.55 25.73 -5.35
CA LYS A 60 -4.83 26.60 -4.20
C LYS A 60 -4.46 28.07 -4.47
N ARG A 61 -3.78 28.36 -5.58
CA ARG A 61 -3.53 29.72 -6.07
C ARG A 61 -4.66 30.18 -6.97
#